data_AF-A0A3C1NAG0-F1
#
_entry.id   AF-A0A3C1NAG0-F1
#
_cell.length_a   1.000
_cell.length_b   1.000
_cell.length_c   1.000
_cell.angle_alpha   90.00
_cell.angle_beta   90.00
_cell.angle_gamma   90.00
#
_symmetry.space_group_name_H-M   'P 1'
#
loop_
_entity.id
_entity.type
_entity.pdbx_description
1 polymer ?
#
loop_
_entity_poly.entity_id
_entity_poly.type
_entity_poly.pdbx_seq_one_letter_code
_entity_poly.pdbx_strand_id
1 'polypeptide(L)'
;RTLLTGRVIDQDGTPLCATRIEIWQANAAGRYQHVSDHYQAPLDPNFSGYGCCLTDESGNYEFLTIRPGPYPFANGANTWRPSHVHFSIFGPAFATRLVTQMYFEGDPLIRDCPMLGSIPDRSAQSRLVAALDMERSRPFDCLAYRFDLVLRGPKQTHFENRPDGL
;
A
#
# COMPACT_ATOMS: atom_id res chain seq x y z
N ARG A 1 8.46 -13.54 -8.60
CA ARG A 1 7.20 -13.53 -7.83
C ARG A 1 7.46 -12.81 -6.51
N THR A 2 6.45 -12.16 -5.95
CA THR A 2 6.59 -11.33 -4.74
C THR A 2 5.41 -11.58 -3.81
N LEU A 3 5.71 -11.91 -2.56
CA LEU A 3 4.72 -11.98 -1.49
C LEU A 3 4.66 -10.61 -0.81
N LEU A 4 3.45 -10.07 -0.63
CA LEU A 4 3.21 -8.89 0.19
C LEU A 4 2.47 -9.35 1.44
N THR A 5 3.07 -9.11 2.60
CA THR A 5 2.49 -9.46 3.90
C THR A 5 2.37 -8.22 4.76
N GLY A 6 1.55 -8.28 5.79
CA GLY A 6 1.53 -7.24 6.81
C GLY A 6 0.37 -7.40 7.77
N ARG A 7 0.27 -6.46 8.69
CA ARG A 7 -0.79 -6.37 9.68
C ARG A 7 -1.54 -5.05 9.59
N VAL A 8 -2.86 -5.09 9.69
CA VAL A 8 -3.69 -3.90 9.92
C VAL A 8 -3.96 -3.80 11.42
N ILE A 9 -3.53 -2.69 12.00
CA ILE A 9 -3.77 -2.33 13.41
C ILE A 9 -4.40 -0.93 13.49
N ASP A 10 -4.96 -0.60 14.64
CA ASP A 10 -5.24 0.78 14.99
C ASP A 10 -4.05 1.48 15.67
N GLN A 11 -4.19 2.78 15.92
CA GLN A 11 -3.19 3.63 16.59
C GLN A 11 -2.82 3.19 18.01
N ASP A 12 -3.65 2.35 18.66
CA ASP A 12 -3.40 1.83 20.01
C ASP A 12 -2.73 0.44 19.95
N GLY A 13 -2.48 -0.09 18.75
CA GLY A 13 -1.93 -1.43 18.51
C GLY A 13 -2.98 -2.54 18.43
N THR A 14 -4.27 -2.21 18.47
CA THR A 14 -5.36 -3.20 18.40
C THR A 14 -5.43 -3.79 16.99
N PRO A 15 -5.41 -5.13 16.82
CA PRO A 15 -5.54 -5.74 15.50
C PRO A 15 -6.93 -5.53 14.91
N LEU A 16 -7.00 -5.19 13.63
CA LEU A 16 -8.27 -4.99 12.93
C LEU A 16 -8.57 -6.22 12.07
N CYS A 17 -9.35 -7.15 12.62
CA CYS A 17 -9.80 -8.36 11.94
C CYS A 17 -10.94 -8.09 10.93
N ALA A 18 -11.16 -9.03 10.01
CA ALA A 18 -12.21 -9.00 8.98
C ALA A 18 -12.29 -7.70 8.15
N THR A 19 -11.21 -6.92 8.12
CA THR A 19 -11.13 -5.65 7.40
C THR A 19 -10.80 -5.93 5.95
N ARG A 20 -11.61 -5.41 5.02
CA ARG A 20 -11.35 -5.52 3.59
C ARG A 20 -10.15 -4.66 3.19
N ILE A 21 -9.23 -5.31 2.48
CA ILE A 21 -8.12 -4.68 1.78
C ILE A 21 -8.28 -4.97 0.29
N GLU A 22 -8.09 -3.95 -0.53
CA GLU A 22 -8.02 -4.06 -1.99
C GLU A 22 -6.72 -3.43 -2.47
N ILE A 23 -6.06 -4.06 -3.43
CA ILE A 23 -4.84 -3.55 -4.04
C ILE A 23 -4.99 -3.41 -5.55
N TRP A 24 -4.30 -2.42 -6.11
CA TRP A 24 -4.11 -2.33 -7.57
C TRP A 24 -2.71 -1.81 -7.91
N GLN A 25 -2.19 -2.26 -9.04
CA GLN A 25 -0.82 -1.97 -9.46
C GLN A 25 -0.62 -2.17 -10.97
N ALA A 26 0.47 -1.60 -11.50
CA ALA A 26 0.97 -1.92 -12.82
C ALA A 26 1.55 -3.35 -12.87
N ASN A 27 1.76 -3.86 -14.09
CA ASN A 27 2.55 -5.06 -14.35
C ASN A 27 4.07 -4.81 -14.15
N ALA A 28 4.90 -5.83 -14.37
CA ALA A 28 6.36 -5.75 -14.25
C ALA A 28 7.02 -4.70 -15.17
N ALA A 29 6.36 -4.29 -16.25
CA ALA A 29 6.84 -3.29 -17.21
C ALA A 29 6.32 -1.86 -16.91
N GLY A 30 5.57 -1.68 -15.83
CA GLY A 30 5.00 -0.37 -15.47
C GLY A 30 3.72 -0.01 -16.23
N ARG A 31 3.06 -0.97 -16.90
CA ARG A 31 1.79 -0.77 -17.59
C ARG A 31 0.61 -1.23 -16.74
N TYR A 32 -0.41 -0.39 -16.58
CA TYR A 32 -1.72 -0.76 -16.03
C TYR A 32 -2.62 -1.34 -17.12
N GLN A 33 -3.46 -2.32 -16.75
CA GLN A 33 -4.60 -2.75 -17.56
C GLN A 33 -5.76 -1.74 -17.45
N HIS A 34 -5.54 -0.51 -17.91
CA HIS A 34 -6.52 0.58 -17.85
C HIS A 34 -6.58 1.34 -19.18
N VAL A 35 -7.79 1.72 -19.60
CA VAL A 35 -8.03 2.34 -20.93
C VAL A 35 -7.32 3.68 -21.14
N SER A 36 -7.05 4.41 -20.06
CA SER A 36 -6.33 5.69 -20.08
C SER A 36 -4.81 5.55 -19.90
N ASP A 37 -4.28 4.34 -19.74
CA ASP A 37 -2.84 4.13 -19.74
C ASP A 37 -2.33 3.98 -21.18
N HIS A 38 -1.65 5.02 -21.66
CA HIS A 38 -1.07 5.10 -23.00
C HIS A 38 0.46 4.88 -23.02
N TYR A 39 1.06 4.43 -21.92
CA TYR A 39 2.49 4.13 -21.88
C TYR A 39 2.83 2.98 -22.86
N GLN A 40 3.96 3.08 -23.56
CA GLN A 40 4.32 2.13 -24.64
C GLN A 40 4.70 0.73 -24.12
N ALA A 41 4.92 0.56 -22.82
CA ALA A 41 5.20 -0.75 -22.23
C ALA A 41 4.05 -1.75 -22.52
N PRO A 42 4.37 -3.03 -22.80
CA PRO A 42 3.35 -4.03 -23.12
C PRO A 42 2.47 -4.36 -21.91
N LEU A 43 1.23 -4.74 -22.19
CA LEU A 43 0.40 -5.48 -21.24
C LEU A 43 0.93 -6.92 -21.12
N ASP A 44 0.70 -7.54 -19.96
CA ASP A 44 0.92 -8.98 -19.78
C ASP A 44 -0.47 -9.65 -19.82
N PRO A 45 -0.74 -10.57 -20.76
CA PRO A 45 -2.05 -11.22 -20.88
C PRO A 45 -2.43 -12.09 -19.67
N ASN A 46 -1.48 -12.39 -18.77
CA ASN A 46 -1.68 -13.20 -17.57
C ASN A 46 -1.78 -12.37 -16.28
N PHE A 47 -1.74 -11.03 -16.36
CA PHE A 47 -1.69 -10.17 -15.18
C PHE A 47 -2.72 -9.02 -15.22
N SER A 48 -3.71 -9.09 -14.34
CA SER A 48 -4.74 -8.06 -14.19
C SER A 48 -4.37 -6.90 -13.27
N GLY A 49 -3.44 -7.12 -12.35
CA GLY A 49 -2.96 -6.09 -11.42
C GLY A 49 -3.95 -5.66 -10.34
N TYR A 50 -5.02 -6.42 -10.06
CA TYR A 50 -5.96 -6.19 -8.95
C TYR A 50 -6.03 -7.40 -8.01
N GLY A 51 -6.24 -7.15 -6.72
CA GLY A 51 -6.52 -8.19 -5.73
C GLY A 51 -7.30 -7.65 -4.54
N CYS A 52 -7.99 -8.54 -3.81
CA CYS A 52 -8.65 -8.19 -2.56
C CYS A 52 -8.63 -9.35 -1.55
N CYS A 53 -8.65 -9.02 -0.26
CA CYS A 53 -8.73 -9.99 0.83
C CYS A 53 -9.46 -9.39 2.05
N LEU A 54 -9.70 -10.23 3.05
CA LEU A 54 -10.02 -9.79 4.42
C LEU A 54 -8.81 -10.06 5.32
N THR A 55 -8.64 -9.28 6.38
CA THR A 55 -7.66 -9.58 7.43
C THR A 55 -8.11 -10.72 8.33
N ASP A 56 -7.15 -11.51 8.83
CA ASP A 56 -7.40 -12.59 9.81
C ASP A 56 -7.75 -12.05 11.21
N GLU A 57 -8.03 -12.94 12.17
CA GLU A 57 -8.31 -12.58 13.57
C GLU A 57 -7.18 -11.79 14.25
N SER A 58 -5.95 -12.00 13.80
CA SER A 58 -4.76 -11.27 14.24
C SER A 58 -4.50 -10.02 13.41
N GLY A 59 -5.39 -9.63 12.49
CA GLY A 59 -5.24 -8.47 11.62
C GLY A 59 -4.26 -8.64 10.45
N ASN A 60 -3.73 -9.85 10.20
CA ASN A 60 -2.76 -10.08 9.14
C ASN A 60 -3.42 -10.16 7.76
N TYR A 61 -2.65 -9.87 6.71
CA TYR A 61 -3.03 -10.10 5.31
C TYR A 61 -1.85 -10.63 4.48
N GLU A 62 -2.15 -11.28 3.36
CA GLU A 62 -1.18 -11.79 2.38
C GLU A 62 -1.70 -11.60 0.95
N PHE A 63 -0.84 -11.11 0.05
CA PHE A 63 -1.06 -11.11 -1.40
C PHE A 63 0.15 -11.71 -2.12
N LEU A 64 -0.07 -12.66 -3.03
CA LEU A 64 0.95 -13.11 -3.98
C LEU A 64 0.78 -12.35 -5.29
N THR A 65 1.82 -11.63 -5.73
CA THR A 65 1.80 -10.77 -6.91
C THR A 65 3.16 -10.75 -7.64
N ILE A 66 3.31 -9.85 -8.60
CA ILE A 66 4.55 -9.48 -9.27
C ILE A 66 4.93 -8.07 -8.80
N ARG A 67 6.21 -7.81 -8.47
CA ARG A 67 6.67 -6.44 -8.19
C ARG A 67 6.39 -5.55 -9.42
N PRO A 68 5.61 -4.46 -9.27
CA PRO A 68 5.30 -3.57 -10.38
C PRO A 68 6.56 -2.85 -10.86
N GLY A 69 6.66 -2.63 -12.18
CA GLY A 69 7.69 -1.78 -12.75
C GLY A 69 7.43 -0.30 -12.43
N PRO A 70 8.49 0.54 -12.31
CA PRO A 70 8.33 1.99 -12.32
C PRO A 70 7.81 2.45 -13.68
N TYR A 71 7.11 3.59 -13.72
CA TYR A 71 6.52 4.11 -14.95
C TYR A 71 6.58 5.65 -15.03
N PRO A 72 6.67 6.22 -16.24
CA PRO A 72 6.69 7.66 -16.43
C PRO A 72 5.28 8.24 -16.28
N PHE A 73 5.18 9.47 -15.79
CA PHE A 73 3.91 10.21 -15.71
C PHE A 73 4.12 11.70 -15.96
N ALA A 74 3.09 12.37 -16.47
CA ALA A 74 3.17 13.77 -16.91
C ALA A 74 3.14 14.75 -15.72
N ASN A 75 4.27 14.91 -15.03
CA ASN A 75 4.46 15.85 -13.92
C ASN A 75 5.80 16.59 -14.01
N GLY A 76 6.15 17.03 -15.23
CA GLY A 76 7.46 17.55 -15.59
C GLY A 76 8.00 16.86 -16.84
N ALA A 77 9.22 17.21 -17.26
CA ALA A 77 9.82 16.71 -18.49
C ALA A 77 10.29 15.24 -18.41
N ASN A 78 10.69 14.76 -17.23
CA ASN A 78 11.19 13.41 -17.01
C ASN A 78 10.89 12.93 -15.59
N THR A 79 9.60 12.72 -15.29
CA THR A 79 9.16 12.25 -13.96
C THR A 79 8.68 10.81 -13.99
N TRP A 80 9.21 10.02 -13.06
CA TRP A 80 8.92 8.61 -12.89
C TRP A 80 8.29 8.34 -11.53
N ARG A 81 7.35 7.40 -11.49
CA ARG A 81 6.88 6.80 -10.25
C ARG A 81 7.81 5.65 -9.88
N PRO A 82 8.21 5.50 -8.59
CA PRO A 82 8.89 4.29 -8.13
C PRO A 82 8.00 3.05 -8.30
N SER A 83 8.56 1.86 -8.11
CA SER A 83 7.75 0.65 -7.93
C SER A 83 6.77 0.88 -6.78
N HIS A 84 5.46 0.77 -7.02
CA HIS A 84 4.46 0.93 -5.96
C HIS A 84 3.18 0.13 -6.22
N VAL A 85 2.53 -0.24 -5.11
CA VAL A 85 1.21 -0.87 -5.10
C VAL A 85 0.25 0.07 -4.37
N HIS A 86 -0.91 0.34 -4.96
CA HIS A 86 -1.96 1.10 -4.28
C HIS A 86 -2.72 0.19 -3.32
N PHE A 87 -3.10 0.74 -2.16
CA PHE A 87 -3.87 0.05 -1.13
C PHE A 87 -5.15 0.83 -0.80
N SER A 88 -6.26 0.12 -0.70
CA SER A 88 -7.57 0.57 -0.25
C SER A 88 -7.96 -0.26 0.97
N ILE A 89 -7.95 0.37 2.15
CA ILE A 89 -8.30 -0.24 3.43
C ILE A 89 -9.62 0.35 3.91
N PHE A 90 -10.59 -0.50 4.26
CA PHE A 90 -11.90 -0.05 4.71
C PHE A 90 -11.92 0.37 6.19
N GLY A 91 -11.25 -0.41 7.05
CA GLY A 91 -11.31 -0.28 8.51
C GLY A 91 -12.71 -0.55 9.09
N PRO A 92 -12.88 -0.43 10.42
CA PRO A 92 -14.15 -0.67 11.10
C PRO A 92 -15.21 0.42 10.86
N ALA A 93 -14.82 1.61 10.40
CA ALA A 93 -15.74 2.75 10.21
C ALA A 93 -15.33 3.64 9.03
N PHE A 94 -16.28 4.44 8.52
CA PHE A 94 -16.00 5.41 7.45
C PHE A 94 -14.86 6.39 7.80
N ALA A 95 -14.76 6.81 9.05
CA ALA A 95 -13.68 7.68 9.54
C ALA A 95 -12.27 7.03 9.54
N THR A 96 -12.20 5.70 9.39
CA THR A 96 -10.95 4.92 9.29
C THR A 96 -10.59 4.52 7.86
N ARG A 97 -11.45 4.86 6.89
CA ARG A 97 -11.25 4.55 5.46
C ARG A 97 -9.98 5.21 4.93
N LEU A 98 -9.03 4.41 4.46
CA LEU A 98 -7.74 4.89 3.95
C LEU A 98 -7.45 4.38 2.54
N VAL A 99 -7.04 5.29 1.65
CA VAL A 99 -6.35 4.94 0.40
C VAL A 99 -4.92 5.44 0.51
N THR A 100 -3.95 4.56 0.26
CA THR A 100 -2.52 4.86 0.37
C THR A 100 -1.72 4.12 -0.71
N GLN A 101 -0.40 4.28 -0.70
CA GLN A 101 0.53 3.66 -1.64
C GLN A 101 1.71 3.07 -0.88
N MET A 102 2.01 1.81 -1.19
CA MET A 102 3.17 1.07 -0.70
C MET A 102 4.30 1.17 -1.72
N TYR A 103 5.49 1.56 -1.28
CA TYR A 103 6.74 1.54 -2.05
C TYR A 103 7.63 0.38 -1.61
N PHE A 104 8.68 0.05 -2.37
CA PHE A 104 9.59 -1.05 -2.04
C PHE A 104 10.92 -0.53 -1.51
N GLU A 105 11.45 -1.16 -0.46
CA GLU A 105 12.78 -0.89 0.06
C GLU A 105 13.86 -0.92 -1.04
N GLY A 106 14.81 0.02 -0.94
CA GLY A 106 15.93 0.16 -1.87
C GLY A 106 15.59 0.72 -3.26
N ASP A 107 14.32 1.05 -3.57
CA ASP A 107 13.98 1.68 -4.86
C ASP A 107 14.54 3.12 -4.93
N PRO A 108 15.50 3.42 -5.83
CA PRO A 108 16.18 4.71 -5.85
C PRO A 108 15.26 5.87 -6.27
N LEU A 109 14.16 5.59 -6.98
CA LEU A 109 13.21 6.62 -7.43
C LEU A 109 12.40 7.22 -6.27
N ILE A 110 12.37 6.55 -5.10
CA ILE A 110 11.68 7.03 -3.90
C ILE A 110 12.14 8.43 -3.50
N ARG A 111 13.45 8.70 -3.57
CA ARG A 111 14.06 10.00 -3.22
C ARG A 111 13.51 11.14 -4.07
N ASP A 112 13.28 10.87 -5.35
CA ASP A 112 12.96 11.87 -6.37
C ASP A 112 11.45 11.86 -6.72
N CYS A 113 10.64 11.10 -5.98
CA CYS A 113 9.21 10.92 -6.19
C CYS A 113 8.40 12.09 -5.58
N PRO A 114 7.77 12.97 -6.38
CA PRO A 114 7.02 14.11 -5.85
C PRO A 114 5.74 13.68 -5.12
N MET A 115 5.17 12.52 -5.44
CA MET A 115 4.01 11.97 -4.71
C MET A 115 4.36 11.65 -3.25
N LEU A 116 5.52 11.04 -3.01
CA LEU A 116 6.01 10.77 -1.66
C LEU A 116 6.54 12.05 -0.99
N GLY A 117 7.25 12.90 -1.75
CA GLY A 117 7.76 14.19 -1.29
C GLY A 117 6.67 15.19 -0.88
N SER A 118 5.42 14.97 -1.27
CA SER A 118 4.26 15.76 -0.80
C SER A 118 3.99 15.61 0.72
N ILE A 119 4.51 14.56 1.36
CA ILE A 119 4.41 14.30 2.79
C ILE A 119 5.62 14.96 3.49
N PRO A 120 5.45 16.02 4.31
CA PRO A 120 6.60 16.73 4.88
C PRO A 120 7.38 15.92 5.92
N ASP A 121 6.70 15.05 6.66
CA ASP A 121 7.30 14.18 7.68
C ASP A 121 8.02 12.98 7.02
N ARG A 122 9.36 12.95 7.12
CA ARG A 122 10.16 11.83 6.62
C ARG A 122 9.86 10.51 7.33
N SER A 123 9.43 10.54 8.60
CA SER A 123 9.02 9.31 9.30
C SER A 123 7.72 8.75 8.70
N ALA A 124 6.78 9.61 8.30
CA ALA A 124 5.59 9.22 7.55
C ALA A 124 5.92 8.70 6.16
N GLN A 125 6.89 9.30 5.46
CA GLN A 125 7.38 8.74 4.19
C GLN A 125 7.95 7.32 4.38
N SER A 126 8.77 7.10 5.42
CA SER A 126 9.34 5.77 5.73
C SER A 126 8.26 4.73 6.06
N ARG A 127 7.15 5.12 6.71
CA ARG A 127 5.99 4.24 6.94
C ARG A 127 5.25 3.82 5.66
N LEU A 128 5.58 4.38 4.49
CA LEU A 128 5.05 3.95 3.19
C LEU A 128 5.99 3.00 2.43
N VAL A 129 7.16 2.66 2.98
CA VAL A 129 8.15 1.77 2.34
C VAL A 129 8.07 0.39 2.98
N ALA A 130 7.70 -0.63 2.19
CA ALA A 130 7.70 -2.01 2.61
C ALA A 130 9.13 -2.56 2.67
N ALA A 131 9.50 -3.14 3.82
CA ALA A 131 10.81 -3.74 4.05
C ALA A 131 10.89 -5.14 3.44
N LEU A 132 12.07 -5.56 2.98
CA LEU A 132 12.34 -6.93 2.53
C LEU A 132 12.21 -7.90 3.71
N ASP A 133 11.34 -8.89 3.58
CA ASP A 133 11.10 -9.92 4.59
C ASP A 133 11.66 -11.26 4.09
N MET A 134 12.85 -11.61 4.58
CA MET A 134 13.49 -12.89 4.24
C MET A 134 12.91 -14.08 5.01
N GLU A 135 12.29 -13.86 6.18
CA GLU A 135 11.66 -14.93 6.98
C GLU A 135 10.37 -15.44 6.33
N ARG A 136 9.61 -14.53 5.69
CA ARG A 136 8.41 -14.86 4.90
C ARG A 136 8.71 -15.24 3.45
N SER A 137 9.97 -15.12 2.99
CA SER A 137 10.36 -15.55 1.66
C SER A 137 10.24 -17.07 1.49
N ARG A 138 9.95 -17.53 0.26
CA ARG A 138 9.81 -18.95 -0.08
C ARG A 138 10.99 -19.33 -1.00
N PRO A 139 11.98 -20.09 -0.51
CA PRO A 139 13.13 -20.49 -1.31
C PRO A 139 12.72 -21.12 -2.64
N PHE A 140 13.39 -20.71 -3.72
CA PHE A 140 13.10 -21.11 -5.10
C PHE A 140 11.69 -20.73 -5.65
N ASP A 141 10.92 -19.88 -4.95
CA ASP A 141 9.61 -19.38 -5.41
C ASP A 141 9.54 -17.84 -5.41
N CYS A 142 9.53 -17.21 -4.23
CA CYS A 142 9.27 -15.76 -4.10
C CYS A 142 10.01 -15.10 -2.93
N LEU A 143 10.38 -13.83 -3.12
CA LEU A 143 10.76 -12.95 -2.02
C LEU A 143 9.49 -12.37 -1.37
N ALA A 144 9.54 -12.05 -0.09
CA ALA A 144 8.46 -11.35 0.60
C ALA A 144 8.85 -9.90 0.97
N TYR A 145 7.84 -9.04 1.07
CA TYR A 145 7.97 -7.68 1.59
C TYR A 145 6.86 -7.44 2.62
N ARG A 146 7.20 -6.83 3.74
CA ARG A 146 6.29 -6.55 4.84
C ARG A 146 5.85 -5.09 4.84
N PHE A 147 4.54 -4.86 4.92
CA PHE A 147 3.92 -3.54 4.95
C PHE A 147 2.78 -3.48 5.98
N ASP A 148 3.11 -3.03 7.19
CA ASP A 148 2.12 -2.87 8.26
C ASP A 148 1.35 -1.55 8.12
N LEU A 149 0.05 -1.60 8.37
CA LEU A 149 -0.92 -0.54 8.14
C LEU A 149 -1.55 -0.10 9.47
N VAL A 150 -1.47 1.19 9.78
CA VAL A 150 -2.03 1.77 11.00
C VAL A 150 -3.21 2.68 10.63
N LEU A 151 -4.40 2.36 11.13
CA LEU A 151 -5.60 3.19 11.01
C LEU A 151 -5.84 3.99 12.29
N ARG A 152 -6.73 5.00 12.23
CA ARG A 152 -7.18 5.70 13.44
C ARG A 152 -7.95 4.75 14.35
N GLY A 153 -7.71 4.86 15.65
CA GLY A 153 -8.38 4.03 16.67
C GLY A 153 -9.80 4.48 16.96
N PRO A 154 -10.67 3.57 17.46
CA PRO A 154 -12.06 3.88 17.76
C PRO A 154 -12.24 4.67 19.08
N LYS A 155 -11.18 4.87 19.86
CA LYS A 155 -11.24 5.56 21.17
C LYS A 155 -11.42 7.07 21.00
N GLN A 156 -12.67 7.52 20.94
CA GLN A 156 -13.09 8.91 21.15
C GLN A 156 -14.12 8.99 22.30
N THR A 157 -14.29 10.18 22.88
CA THR A 157 -14.79 10.45 24.25
C THR A 157 -16.30 10.36 24.49
N HIS A 158 -16.70 10.27 25.77
CA HIS A 158 -18.05 10.54 26.29
C HIS A 158 -18.24 12.06 26.60
N PHE A 159 -19.39 12.63 27.00
CA PHE A 159 -20.71 12.11 27.42
C PHE A 159 -21.83 13.13 27.02
N GLU A 160 -23.10 12.72 26.99
CA GLU A 160 -24.21 13.47 26.38
C GLU A 160 -24.66 14.79 27.05
N ASN A 161 -24.26 15.10 28.28
CA ASN A 161 -24.73 16.32 28.98
C ASN A 161 -23.82 17.57 28.86
N ARG A 162 -22.87 17.57 27.90
CA ARG A 162 -22.16 18.75 27.34
C ARG A 162 -21.25 19.56 28.32
N PRO A 163 -20.59 20.64 27.86
CA PRO A 163 -19.79 20.85 26.64
C PRO A 163 -18.33 21.27 27.04
N ASP A 164 -17.32 21.27 26.17
CA ASP A 164 -17.11 22.22 25.07
C ASP A 164 -16.17 21.62 24.01
N GLY A 165 -16.48 21.92 22.75
CA GLY A 165 -15.56 21.64 21.65
C GLY A 165 -14.47 22.70 21.58
N LEU A 166 -13.22 22.24 21.46
CA LEU A 166 -12.13 22.91 20.78
C LEU A 166 -11.63 21.97 19.67
#